data_AF-A0A498DMX4-F1
#
_entry.id   AF-A0A498DMX4-F1
#
_cell.length_a   1.000
_cell.length_b   1.000
_cell.length_c   1.000
_cell.angle_alpha   90.00
_cell.angle_beta   90.00
_cell.angle_gamma   90.00
#
_symmetry.space_group_name_H-M   'P 1'
#
loop_
_entity.id
_entity.type
_entity.pdbx_description
1 polymer ?
#
loop_
_entity_poly.entity_id
_entity_poly.type
_entity_poly.pdbx_seq_one_letter_code
_entity_poly.pdbx_strand_id
1 'polypeptide(L)'
;MGGAPAPRRGRRRRRARRRGRADGAMTGGPARSGAARTAPVRTGPVVRTALAARTALARGSRRERAADALLWLVLCAPGVVEYVAGPPQEGPAPVLPYLTVPVLALAVLVCRTAPLLSLYLAVGLAFVASPELFSGAAVLPLLATGYLVGRRMRQAPPALVSFGMVAALGLLVTWRADEQLWSWFTLVLTLVFNVALPWLVGRYVRQHAELVATGWELAERMEREQQLAADRVRLRERSRIAGDMHDTLGHELSLLALRAGALEVAPDLDPRHREAAEGLRAAAVTATETLHDIIGVLRDGDAAGGGGQPDERLAGVDIADLVDRAAASGLPVELRREGQPVPLPPLAERALHRVVQESLTNAAKHAPGGAVTVELRQSPDATEVSVVSERPAGDPPPRGTSGGNGLIGLRERVRLSGGVMRDGPVALPDSPAGSGYEVRVRLPHEHAHVASGTVPTEVVTPASAPSESSLRRESAERKERRRLRQVFLVPLALTSALAVAMTVFAFVQSNRSVLPAADYDRMRVGQDERDVFGLLPTMQTDEQPGPHVAPGPPGSRCRYYRMDDGPDPVRVYRLCFGGGRLVAKDAVRTGS
;
A
#
# COMPACT_ATOMS: atom_id res chain seq x y z
N MET A 1 -53.29 40.26 40.17
CA MET A 1 -51.81 40.45 40.10
C MET A 1 -51.28 40.16 41.50
N GLY A 2 -50.48 39.14 41.81
CA GLY A 2 -49.65 38.24 41.03
C GLY A 2 -48.23 38.22 41.65
N GLY A 3 -47.86 37.10 42.30
CA GLY A 3 -46.50 36.78 42.80
C GLY A 3 -46.43 36.62 44.33
N ALA A 4 -45.92 35.54 44.93
CA ALA A 4 -45.16 34.36 44.48
C ALA A 4 -45.32 33.19 45.50
N PRO A 5 -44.93 31.93 45.16
CA PRO A 5 -43.90 31.28 45.99
C PRO A 5 -42.93 30.29 45.31
N ALA A 6 -41.82 30.06 46.02
CA ALA A 6 -40.70 29.08 46.01
C ALA A 6 -40.69 27.76 45.19
N PRO A 7 -39.47 27.20 44.98
CA PRO A 7 -39.18 25.77 45.28
C PRO A 7 -37.80 25.55 45.97
N ARG A 8 -37.67 24.72 47.04
CA ARG A 8 -37.45 23.24 47.17
C ARG A 8 -36.05 22.67 46.82
N ARG A 9 -35.36 22.16 47.87
CA ARG A 9 -34.58 20.88 48.09
C ARG A 9 -33.77 20.29 46.90
N GLY A 10 -32.56 19.72 47.04
CA GLY A 10 -31.71 19.41 48.19
C GLY A 10 -30.58 18.39 47.88
N ARG A 11 -29.76 18.13 48.91
CA ARG A 11 -28.89 16.96 49.22
C ARG A 11 -27.54 16.74 48.49
N ARG A 12 -26.46 17.03 49.24
CA ARG A 12 -25.11 16.43 49.15
C ARG A 12 -24.96 15.29 50.18
N ARG A 13 -24.33 14.16 49.81
CA ARG A 13 -23.77 13.11 50.69
C ARG A 13 -22.30 12.89 50.29
N ARG A 14 -21.35 13.23 51.16
CA ARG A 14 -20.61 12.42 52.17
C ARG A 14 -19.41 11.62 51.61
N ARG A 15 -18.21 12.09 52.02
CA ARG A 15 -16.87 11.48 51.91
C ARG A 15 -16.61 10.48 53.05
N ALA A 16 -15.85 9.42 52.75
CA ALA A 16 -15.04 8.58 53.66
C ALA A 16 -14.17 7.65 52.75
N ARG A 17 -12.96 7.15 53.05
CA ARG A 17 -12.11 7.15 54.26
C ARG A 17 -10.69 6.66 53.88
N ARG A 18 -9.70 7.26 54.56
CA ARG A 18 -8.42 6.79 55.15
C ARG A 18 -7.56 5.62 54.61
N ARG A 19 -6.25 5.90 54.70
CA ARG A 19 -5.02 5.10 54.63
C ARG A 19 -4.81 4.13 55.82
N GLY A 20 -4.10 3.03 55.54
CA GLY A 20 -2.93 2.53 56.31
C GLY A 20 -3.12 1.22 57.10
N ARG A 21 -2.39 0.14 56.75
CA ARG A 21 -1.37 -0.54 57.59
C ARG A 21 -0.70 -1.70 56.84
N ALA A 22 0.52 -2.01 57.28
CA ALA A 22 1.46 -3.02 56.81
C ALA A 22 1.09 -4.44 57.28
N ASP A 23 1.56 -5.46 56.55
CA ASP A 23 2.21 -6.67 57.08
C ASP A 23 2.89 -7.45 55.94
N GLY A 24 4.01 -8.13 56.28
CA GLY A 24 5.04 -8.57 55.34
C GLY A 24 4.89 -9.96 54.73
N ALA A 25 5.85 -10.29 53.86
CA ALA A 25 6.26 -11.66 53.55
C ALA A 25 7.65 -11.63 52.89
N MET A 26 8.63 -12.22 53.56
CA MET A 26 9.91 -12.62 52.97
C MET A 26 9.67 -13.79 52.00
N THR A 27 10.14 -13.67 50.77
CA THR A 27 10.52 -14.82 49.93
C THR A 27 11.68 -14.39 49.02
N GLY A 28 12.74 -15.20 49.02
CA GLY A 28 13.94 -15.00 48.21
C GLY A 28 13.78 -15.47 46.77
N GLY A 29 14.58 -14.91 45.87
CA GLY A 29 14.69 -15.31 44.46
C GLY A 29 15.55 -14.32 43.66
N PRO A 30 16.28 -14.77 42.62
CA PRO A 30 17.70 -14.45 42.46
C PRO A 30 18.03 -13.19 41.66
N ALA A 31 19.27 -12.74 41.84
CA ALA A 31 19.94 -11.65 41.13
C ALA A 31 19.77 -11.78 39.61
N ARG A 32 19.11 -10.78 39.00
CA ARG A 32 19.18 -10.54 37.56
C ARG A 32 20.25 -9.48 37.28
N SER A 33 21.22 -9.90 36.48
CA SER A 33 22.30 -9.10 35.92
C SER A 33 21.78 -7.81 35.29
N GLY A 34 22.41 -6.70 35.66
CA GLY A 34 22.17 -5.39 35.06
C GLY A 34 22.65 -5.38 33.61
N ALA A 35 21.71 -5.50 32.67
CA ALA A 35 21.92 -5.00 31.31
C ALA A 35 21.93 -3.47 31.39
N ALA A 36 23.13 -2.90 31.44
CA ALA A 36 23.34 -1.47 31.28
C ALA A 36 22.71 -1.02 29.96
N ARG A 37 21.55 -0.36 30.03
CA ARG A 37 21.02 0.44 28.94
C ARG A 37 22.02 1.57 28.69
N THR A 38 22.93 1.37 27.74
CA THR A 38 23.74 2.45 27.18
C THR A 38 22.77 3.49 26.63
N ALA A 39 22.67 4.63 27.32
CA ALA A 39 21.97 5.80 26.82
C ALA A 39 22.53 6.16 25.43
N PRO A 40 21.68 6.49 24.44
CA PRO A 40 22.19 6.92 23.15
C PRO A 40 23.03 8.17 23.35
N VAL A 41 24.33 8.06 23.07
CA VAL A 41 25.25 9.20 23.02
C VAL A 41 24.62 10.23 22.07
N ARG A 42 24.22 11.39 22.62
CA ARG A 42 23.77 12.54 21.84
C ARG A 42 24.96 13.05 21.03
N THR A 43 25.14 12.48 19.84
CA THR A 43 26.10 13.00 18.87
C THR A 43 25.64 14.38 18.42
N GLY A 44 26.56 15.35 18.43
CA GLY A 44 26.28 16.72 18.00
C GLY A 44 25.80 16.78 16.54
N PRO A 45 25.11 17.86 16.14
CA PRO A 45 24.50 18.00 14.82
C PRO A 45 25.49 17.78 13.66
N VAL A 46 26.75 18.20 13.82
CA VAL A 46 27.83 18.05 12.83
C VAL A 46 28.25 16.58 12.61
N VAL A 47 28.23 15.76 13.66
CA VAL A 47 28.60 14.34 13.55
C VAL A 47 27.46 13.55 12.89
N ARG A 48 26.20 13.91 13.15
CA ARG A 48 25.03 13.30 12.50
C ARG A 48 24.96 13.61 11.00
N THR A 49 25.33 14.82 10.59
CA THR A 49 25.35 15.20 9.17
C THR A 49 26.45 14.49 8.39
N ALA A 50 27.65 14.38 8.96
CA ALA A 50 28.75 13.60 8.37
C ALA A 50 28.40 12.11 8.21
N LEU A 51 27.74 11.51 9.22
CA LEU A 51 27.27 10.13 9.16
C LEU A 51 26.14 9.95 8.13
N ALA A 52 25.23 10.92 8.01
CA ALA A 52 24.14 10.91 7.05
C ALA A 52 24.63 11.04 5.60
N ALA A 53 25.64 11.88 5.34
CA ALA A 53 26.27 11.99 4.03
C ALA A 53 27.02 10.70 3.64
N ARG A 54 27.77 10.10 4.57
CA ARG A 54 28.49 8.82 4.32
C ARG A 54 27.54 7.66 4.06
N THR A 55 26.42 7.58 4.79
CA THR A 55 25.41 6.52 4.58
C THR A 55 24.59 6.70 3.30
N ALA A 56 24.34 7.95 2.87
CA ALA A 56 23.68 8.25 1.59
C ALA A 56 24.57 7.86 0.39
N LEU A 57 25.87 8.13 0.45
CA LEU A 57 26.84 7.73 -0.58
C LEU A 57 27.00 6.21 -0.69
N ALA A 58 26.89 5.49 0.44
CA ALA A 58 27.13 4.05 0.51
C ALA A 58 25.95 3.16 0.05
N ARG A 59 24.72 3.69 -0.01
CA ARG A 59 23.50 2.89 -0.29
C ARG A 59 22.82 3.18 -1.64
N GLY A 60 23.23 4.22 -2.36
CA GLY A 60 22.56 4.64 -3.58
C GLY A 60 22.85 3.74 -4.79
N SER A 61 21.80 3.35 -5.51
CA SER A 61 21.96 2.68 -6.82
C SER A 61 22.75 3.57 -7.79
N ARG A 62 23.39 2.98 -8.82
CA ARG A 62 24.16 3.78 -9.81
C ARG A 62 23.31 4.90 -10.45
N ARG A 63 22.01 4.63 -10.67
CA ARG A 63 21.06 5.62 -11.20
C ARG A 63 20.82 6.78 -10.24
N GLU A 64 20.72 6.51 -8.94
CA GLU A 64 20.51 7.56 -7.93
C GLU A 64 21.72 8.47 -7.77
N ARG A 65 22.94 7.93 -7.89
CA ARG A 65 24.18 8.71 -7.87
C ARG A 65 24.32 9.57 -9.13
N ALA A 66 23.96 9.03 -10.29
CA ALA A 66 23.93 9.80 -11.54
C ALA A 66 22.91 10.96 -11.47
N ALA A 67 21.73 10.71 -10.90
CA ALA A 67 20.72 11.74 -10.71
C ALA A 67 21.16 12.83 -9.73
N ASP A 68 21.84 12.49 -8.64
CA ASP A 68 22.39 13.48 -7.69
C ASP A 68 23.51 14.30 -8.34
N ALA A 69 24.40 13.68 -9.11
CA ALA A 69 25.47 14.37 -9.83
C ALA A 69 24.90 15.34 -10.90
N LEU A 70 23.88 14.90 -11.63
CA LEU A 70 23.18 15.74 -12.61
C LEU A 70 22.48 16.92 -11.92
N LEU A 71 21.78 16.67 -10.81
CA LEU A 71 21.14 17.73 -10.03
C LEU A 71 22.18 18.75 -9.56
N TRP A 72 23.30 18.30 -9.00
CA TRP A 72 24.37 19.18 -8.55
C TRP A 72 24.95 20.02 -9.69
N LEU A 73 25.23 19.42 -10.85
CA LEU A 73 25.69 20.13 -12.04
C LEU A 73 24.73 21.25 -12.46
N VAL A 74 23.43 20.95 -12.51
CA VAL A 74 22.38 21.93 -12.86
C VAL A 74 22.31 23.06 -11.83
N LEU A 75 22.44 22.75 -10.53
CA LEU A 75 22.38 23.77 -9.48
C LEU A 75 23.61 24.68 -9.44
N CYS A 76 24.79 24.16 -9.78
CA CYS A 76 26.03 24.96 -9.83
C CYS A 76 26.14 25.83 -11.08
N ALA A 77 25.49 25.44 -12.19
CA ALA A 77 25.68 26.10 -13.49
C ALA A 77 25.41 27.62 -13.47
N PRO A 78 24.33 28.15 -12.88
CA PRO A 78 24.10 29.60 -12.85
C PRO A 78 25.19 30.36 -12.11
N GLY A 79 25.64 29.86 -10.96
CA GLY A 79 26.71 30.51 -10.18
C GLY A 79 28.06 30.48 -10.89
N VAL A 80 28.37 29.42 -11.64
CA VAL A 80 29.58 29.34 -12.46
C VAL A 80 29.49 30.31 -13.65
N VAL A 81 28.33 30.38 -14.32
CA VAL A 81 28.12 31.31 -15.44
C VAL A 81 28.21 32.76 -14.97
N GLU A 82 27.56 33.11 -13.86
CA GLU A 82 27.61 34.45 -13.28
C GLU A 82 29.05 34.85 -12.91
N TYR A 83 29.85 33.91 -12.39
CA TYR A 83 31.26 34.15 -12.09
C TYR A 83 32.13 34.34 -13.33
N VAL A 84 31.92 33.52 -14.38
CA VAL A 84 32.76 33.54 -15.60
C VAL A 84 32.38 34.69 -16.53
N ALA A 85 31.10 35.03 -16.63
CA ALA A 85 30.57 36.05 -17.53
C ALA A 85 30.39 37.43 -16.86
N GLY A 86 30.53 37.51 -15.53
CA GLY A 86 30.41 38.75 -14.78
C GLY A 86 31.57 39.73 -15.04
N PRO A 87 31.37 41.03 -14.78
CA PRO A 87 32.43 42.02 -14.92
C PRO A 87 33.62 41.68 -14.01
N PRO A 88 34.87 41.91 -14.45
CA PRO A 88 36.05 41.67 -13.63
C PRO A 88 35.97 42.54 -12.37
N GLN A 89 35.99 41.89 -11.20
CA GLN A 89 35.94 42.60 -9.92
C GLN A 89 37.33 43.17 -9.59
N GLU A 90 37.40 44.46 -9.27
CA GLU A 90 38.61 45.09 -8.75
C GLU A 90 38.76 44.76 -7.25
N GLY A 91 39.68 43.84 -6.90
CA GLY A 91 39.94 43.44 -5.51
C GLY A 91 40.47 42.00 -5.36
N PRO A 92 40.77 41.53 -4.14
CA PRO A 92 41.08 40.13 -3.90
C PRO A 92 39.91 39.25 -4.35
N ALA A 93 40.22 38.15 -5.07
CA ALA A 93 39.21 37.26 -5.62
C ALA A 93 38.19 36.87 -4.53
N PRO A 94 36.88 37.11 -4.75
CA PRO A 94 35.87 36.80 -3.75
C PRO A 94 35.95 35.31 -3.42
N VAL A 95 36.07 34.98 -2.14
CA VAL A 95 36.12 33.59 -1.64
C VAL A 95 34.78 32.87 -1.87
N LEU A 96 33.73 33.64 -2.10
CA LEU A 96 32.34 33.23 -2.21
C LEU A 96 32.04 32.23 -3.35
N PRO A 97 32.43 32.47 -4.62
CA PRO A 97 32.23 31.51 -5.71
C PRO A 97 32.89 30.14 -5.48
N TYR A 98 34.04 30.10 -4.78
CA TYR A 98 34.70 28.84 -4.41
C TYR A 98 33.93 28.04 -3.34
N LEU A 99 33.12 28.70 -2.52
CA LEU A 99 32.27 28.06 -1.50
C LEU A 99 30.93 27.56 -2.07
N THR A 100 30.43 28.15 -3.15
CA THR A 100 29.15 27.78 -3.78
C THR A 100 29.11 26.30 -4.18
N VAL A 101 30.14 25.85 -4.90
CA VAL A 101 30.25 24.49 -5.44
C VAL A 101 30.23 23.40 -4.35
N PRO A 102 31.07 23.45 -3.29
CA PRO A 102 31.06 22.45 -2.23
C PRO A 102 29.82 22.53 -1.34
N VAL A 103 29.27 23.74 -1.09
CA VAL A 103 28.04 23.89 -0.28
C VAL A 103 26.83 23.28 -1.00
N LEU A 104 26.69 23.51 -2.31
CA LEU A 104 25.63 22.87 -3.10
C LEU A 104 25.82 21.36 -3.21
N ALA A 105 27.06 20.87 -3.27
CA ALA A 105 27.34 19.42 -3.21
C ALA A 105 26.82 18.83 -1.89
N LEU A 106 27.12 19.48 -0.77
CA LEU A 106 26.62 19.06 0.54
C LEU A 106 25.10 19.15 0.63
N ALA A 107 24.50 20.21 0.07
CA ALA A 107 23.05 20.38 0.04
C ALA A 107 22.37 19.24 -0.72
N VAL A 108 22.92 18.81 -1.86
CA VAL A 108 22.42 17.65 -2.63
C VAL A 108 22.62 16.35 -1.87
N LEU A 109 23.77 16.13 -1.23
CA LEU A 109 24.02 14.90 -0.45
C LEU A 109 23.05 14.73 0.72
N VAL A 110 22.71 15.83 1.40
CA VAL A 110 21.86 15.78 2.59
C VAL A 110 20.37 15.93 2.24
N CYS A 111 20.00 16.26 1.00
CA CYS A 111 18.60 16.45 0.61
C CYS A 111 17.71 15.22 0.87
N ARG A 112 18.29 14.00 0.92
CA ARG A 112 17.56 12.74 1.19
C ARG A 112 17.30 12.50 2.67
N THR A 113 18.25 12.85 3.53
CA THR A 113 18.24 12.50 4.95
C THR A 113 17.78 13.65 5.84
N ALA A 114 18.11 14.89 5.49
CA ALA A 114 17.67 16.09 6.19
C ALA A 114 17.33 17.21 5.19
N PRO A 115 16.13 17.19 4.58
CA PRO A 115 15.76 18.15 3.54
C PRO A 115 15.75 19.60 4.04
N LEU A 116 15.42 19.85 5.32
CA LEU A 116 15.52 21.20 5.90
C LEU A 116 16.96 21.71 5.97
N LEU A 117 17.93 20.84 6.25
CA LEU A 117 19.34 21.25 6.25
C LEU A 117 19.79 21.64 4.83
N SER A 118 19.37 20.85 3.83
CA SER A 118 19.62 21.16 2.42
C SER A 118 19.09 22.54 2.04
N LEU A 119 17.86 22.87 2.46
CA LEU A 119 17.28 24.19 2.27
C LEU A 119 18.07 25.29 3.02
N TYR A 120 18.44 25.06 4.29
CA TYR A 120 19.21 26.06 5.04
C TYR A 120 20.60 26.31 4.44
N LEU A 121 21.24 25.30 3.85
CA LEU A 121 22.49 25.47 3.12
C LEU A 121 22.30 26.35 1.87
N ALA A 122 21.21 26.13 1.12
CA ALA A 122 20.89 26.96 -0.05
C ALA A 122 20.52 28.41 0.34
N VAL A 123 19.68 28.59 1.36
CA VAL A 123 19.29 29.92 1.87
C VAL A 123 20.49 30.64 2.46
N GLY A 124 21.33 29.96 3.25
CA GLY A 124 22.54 30.54 3.83
C GLY A 124 23.53 30.98 2.76
N LEU A 125 23.75 30.15 1.73
CA LEU A 125 24.61 30.50 0.60
C LEU A 125 24.06 31.73 -0.17
N ALA A 126 22.76 31.75 -0.44
CA ALA A 126 22.09 32.88 -1.07
C ALA A 126 22.18 34.17 -0.23
N PHE A 127 22.11 34.06 1.10
CA PHE A 127 22.19 35.19 2.02
C PHE A 127 23.59 35.80 2.06
N VAL A 128 24.63 34.97 2.02
CA VAL A 128 26.02 35.45 1.95
C VAL A 128 26.30 36.11 0.61
N ALA A 129 25.67 35.65 -0.48
CA ALA A 129 25.81 36.26 -1.80
C ALA A 129 25.05 37.58 -1.94
N SER A 130 23.84 37.64 -1.36
CA SER A 130 22.99 38.83 -1.40
C SER A 130 22.08 38.83 -0.16
N PRO A 131 22.07 39.90 0.66
CA PRO A 131 21.19 39.99 1.83
C PRO A 131 19.70 39.85 1.48
N GLU A 132 19.31 40.25 0.27
CA GLU A 132 17.94 40.17 -0.25
C GLU A 132 17.54 38.77 -0.74
N LEU A 133 18.49 37.81 -0.74
CA LEU A 133 18.35 36.48 -1.36
C LEU A 133 18.06 36.52 -2.87
N PHE A 134 18.15 37.69 -3.51
CA PHE A 134 17.87 37.91 -4.91
C PHE A 134 19.18 37.91 -5.71
N SER A 135 19.63 36.72 -6.10
CA SER A 135 20.76 36.51 -7.00
C SER A 135 20.37 35.44 -8.03
N GLY A 136 20.77 35.64 -9.29
CA GLY A 136 20.54 34.68 -10.37
C GLY A 136 21.09 33.28 -10.02
N ALA A 137 22.25 33.24 -9.35
CA ALA A 137 22.87 32.02 -8.85
C ALA A 137 22.02 31.25 -7.81
N ALA A 138 21.18 31.94 -7.02
CA ALA A 138 20.43 31.36 -5.90
C ALA A 138 19.07 30.77 -6.31
N VAL A 139 18.49 31.20 -7.43
CA VAL A 139 17.14 30.83 -7.85
C VAL A 139 16.98 29.32 -8.00
N LEU A 140 17.82 28.66 -8.80
CA LEU A 140 17.70 27.21 -9.02
C LEU A 140 17.91 26.39 -7.74
N PRO A 141 18.94 26.65 -6.90
CA PRO A 141 19.08 25.99 -5.60
C PRO A 141 17.87 26.12 -4.69
N LEU A 142 17.28 27.32 -4.59
CA LEU A 142 16.11 27.57 -3.74
C LEU A 142 14.88 26.82 -4.28
N LEU A 143 14.61 26.89 -5.59
CA LEU A 143 13.51 26.18 -6.23
C LEU A 143 13.62 24.66 -6.01
N ALA A 144 14.79 24.09 -6.26
CA ALA A 144 15.02 22.65 -6.14
C ALA A 144 14.91 22.18 -4.68
N THR A 145 15.56 22.87 -3.74
CA THR A 145 15.52 22.48 -2.32
C THR A 145 14.13 22.70 -1.72
N GLY A 146 13.44 23.79 -2.05
CA GLY A 146 12.04 24.02 -1.69
C GLY A 146 11.14 22.87 -2.14
N TYR A 147 11.21 22.50 -3.43
CA TYR A 147 10.46 21.36 -3.98
C TYR A 147 10.78 20.05 -3.27
N LEU A 148 12.05 19.74 -3.02
CA LEU A 148 12.48 18.51 -2.35
C LEU A 148 12.01 18.44 -0.90
N VAL A 149 12.00 19.56 -0.15
CA VAL A 149 11.42 19.65 1.19
C VAL A 149 9.94 19.27 1.14
N GLY A 150 9.19 19.84 0.19
CA GLY A 150 7.77 19.52 -0.01
C GLY A 150 7.52 18.04 -0.30
N ARG A 151 8.33 17.49 -1.21
CA ARG A 151 8.21 16.10 -1.66
C ARG A 151 8.61 15.08 -0.59
N ARG A 152 9.55 15.39 0.30
CA ARG A 152 10.12 14.42 1.25
C ARG A 152 9.61 14.55 2.69
N MET A 153 9.15 15.73 3.12
CA MET A 153 8.70 15.93 4.50
C MET A 153 7.24 15.56 4.72
N ARG A 154 6.97 14.46 5.45
CA ARG A 154 5.61 14.00 5.75
C ARG A 154 4.72 15.09 6.39
N GLN A 155 5.26 15.81 7.37
CA GLN A 155 4.55 16.84 8.15
C GLN A 155 4.78 18.24 7.59
N ALA A 156 3.71 19.04 7.45
CA ALA A 156 3.80 20.45 7.03
C ALA A 156 4.31 21.43 8.09
N PRO A 157 3.91 21.33 9.38
CA PRO A 157 4.18 22.37 10.36
C PRO A 157 5.66 22.77 10.51
N PRO A 158 6.64 21.85 10.54
CA PRO A 158 8.03 22.23 10.71
C PRO A 158 8.56 23.10 9.55
N ALA A 159 8.14 22.83 8.31
CA ALA A 159 8.54 23.64 7.15
C ALA A 159 7.94 25.05 7.19
N LEU A 160 6.65 25.17 7.56
CA LEU A 160 5.99 26.47 7.73
C LEU A 160 6.62 27.30 8.84
N VAL A 161 6.97 26.67 9.97
CA VAL A 161 7.70 27.32 11.07
C VAL A 161 9.08 27.77 10.59
N SER A 162 9.80 26.94 9.83
CA SER A 162 11.07 27.33 9.22
C SER A 162 10.95 28.56 8.32
N PHE A 163 9.95 28.63 7.45
CA PHE A 163 9.72 29.80 6.59
C PHE A 163 9.41 31.06 7.41
N GLY A 164 8.56 30.93 8.43
CA GLY A 164 8.27 32.03 9.35
C GLY A 164 9.51 32.52 10.12
N MET A 165 10.37 31.60 10.57
CA MET A 165 11.63 31.94 11.24
C MET A 165 12.61 32.65 10.29
N VAL A 166 12.72 32.22 9.03
CA VAL A 166 13.57 32.89 8.03
C VAL A 166 13.06 34.30 7.75
N ALA A 167 11.75 34.49 7.57
CA ALA A 167 11.15 35.81 7.35
C ALA A 167 11.30 36.74 8.57
N ALA A 168 11.14 36.21 9.79
CA ALA A 168 11.30 36.96 11.04
C ALA A 168 12.76 37.33 11.31
N LEU A 169 13.70 36.41 11.03
CA LEU A 169 15.13 36.68 11.13
C LEU A 169 15.56 37.72 10.10
N GLY A 170 15.07 37.61 8.86
CA GLY A 170 15.26 38.61 7.82
C GLY A 170 14.82 40.00 8.28
N LEU A 171 13.61 40.11 8.87
CA LEU A 171 13.11 41.37 9.43
C LEU A 171 14.01 41.93 10.53
N LEU A 172 14.48 41.07 11.44
CA LEU A 172 15.37 41.48 12.52
C LEU A 172 16.72 41.99 11.99
N VAL A 173 17.27 41.34 10.96
CA VAL A 173 18.53 41.76 10.34
C VAL A 173 18.36 43.08 9.61
N THR A 174 17.33 43.24 8.78
CA THR A 174 17.08 44.51 8.06
C THR A 174 16.85 45.65 9.04
N TRP A 175 16.06 45.41 10.09
CA TRP A 175 15.83 46.41 11.14
C TRP A 175 17.11 46.79 11.91
N ARG A 176 18.01 45.82 12.17
CA ARG A 176 19.29 46.07 12.88
C ARG A 176 20.33 46.77 12.03
N ALA A 177 20.32 46.53 10.73
CA ALA A 177 21.24 47.12 9.78
C ALA A 177 20.79 48.53 9.33
N ASP A 178 19.66 49.04 9.84
CA ASP A 178 19.00 50.26 9.37
C ASP A 178 18.74 50.22 7.84
N GLU A 179 18.56 49.00 7.35
CA GLU A 179 18.29 48.68 5.95
C GLU A 179 16.81 48.86 5.66
N GLN A 180 16.53 49.12 4.38
CA GLN A 180 15.21 49.53 3.93
C GLN A 180 14.17 48.41 4.12
N LEU A 181 12.92 48.80 4.42
CA LEU A 181 11.77 47.86 4.42
C LEU A 181 11.59 47.14 3.08
N TRP A 182 12.07 47.75 1.99
CA TRP A 182 12.06 47.18 0.65
C TRP A 182 12.87 45.87 0.57
N SER A 183 14.07 45.82 1.15
CA SER A 183 14.93 44.62 1.14
C SER A 183 14.32 43.45 1.94
N TRP A 184 13.61 43.74 3.01
CA TRP A 184 12.82 42.71 3.71
C TRP A 184 11.68 42.19 2.82
N PHE A 185 11.03 43.10 2.09
CA PHE A 185 9.95 42.75 1.19
C PHE A 185 10.42 41.88 0.01
N THR A 186 11.54 42.21 -0.62
CA THR A 186 12.15 41.40 -1.69
C THR A 186 12.57 40.01 -1.18
N LEU A 187 13.10 39.93 0.05
CA LEU A 187 13.39 38.66 0.73
C LEU A 187 12.11 37.81 0.90
N VAL A 188 11.01 38.41 1.38
CA VAL A 188 9.74 37.70 1.57
C VAL A 188 9.19 37.19 0.24
N LEU A 189 9.22 38.00 -0.82
CA LEU A 189 8.82 37.56 -2.16
C LEU A 189 9.69 36.40 -2.64
N THR A 190 11.00 36.50 -2.50
CA THR A 190 11.93 35.43 -2.87
C THR A 190 11.62 34.15 -2.10
N LEU A 191 11.36 34.23 -0.79
CA LEU A 191 10.98 33.06 0.02
C LEU A 191 9.65 32.46 -0.45
N VAL A 192 8.66 33.27 -0.79
CA VAL A 192 7.36 32.80 -1.28
C VAL A 192 7.51 32.10 -2.63
N PHE A 193 8.11 32.77 -3.62
CA PHE A 193 8.17 32.28 -4.99
C PHE A 193 9.21 31.18 -5.19
N ASN A 194 10.39 31.31 -4.59
CA ASN A 194 11.50 30.38 -4.80
C ASN A 194 11.54 29.24 -3.79
N VAL A 195 10.81 29.32 -2.67
CA VAL A 195 10.81 28.26 -1.65
C VAL A 195 9.40 27.74 -1.36
N ALA A 196 8.47 28.61 -0.94
CA ALA A 196 7.16 28.18 -0.46
C ALA A 196 6.28 27.59 -1.57
N LEU A 197 6.26 28.18 -2.78
CA LEU A 197 5.51 27.65 -3.91
C LEU A 197 6.07 26.31 -4.41
N PRO A 198 7.38 26.15 -4.68
CA PRO A 198 7.97 24.85 -5.01
C PRO A 198 7.73 23.80 -3.93
N TRP A 199 7.85 24.17 -2.64
CA TRP A 199 7.52 23.31 -1.52
C TRP A 199 6.07 22.83 -1.57
N LEU A 200 5.15 23.74 -1.86
CA LEU A 200 3.74 23.43 -1.97
C LEU A 200 3.45 22.50 -3.16
N VAL A 201 4.11 22.71 -4.31
CA VAL A 201 4.06 21.80 -5.47
C VAL A 201 4.62 20.43 -5.13
N GLY A 202 5.80 20.34 -4.49
CA GLY A 202 6.40 19.08 -4.07
C GLY A 202 5.50 18.30 -3.12
N ARG A 203 4.83 19.01 -2.21
CA ARG A 203 3.84 18.43 -1.30
C ARG A 203 2.61 17.92 -2.04
N TYR A 204 2.08 18.69 -2.98
CA TYR A 204 0.96 18.29 -3.82
C TYR A 204 1.27 17.02 -4.62
N VAL A 205 2.45 16.97 -5.27
CA VAL A 205 2.90 15.79 -6.01
C VAL A 205 2.99 14.57 -5.10
N ARG A 206 3.51 14.71 -3.87
CA ARG A 206 3.55 13.60 -2.92
C ARG A 206 2.15 13.12 -2.52
N GLN A 207 1.28 14.04 -2.15
CA GLN A 207 -0.10 13.72 -1.76
C GLN A 207 -0.86 13.06 -2.91
N HIS A 208 -0.65 13.54 -4.13
CA HIS A 208 -1.25 12.96 -5.32
C HIS A 208 -0.72 11.54 -5.59
N ALA A 209 0.59 11.32 -5.46
CA ALA A 209 1.19 9.99 -5.61
C ALA A 209 0.68 9.01 -4.53
N GLU A 210 0.57 9.46 -3.27
CA GLU A 210 -0.02 8.68 -2.18
C GLU A 210 -1.48 8.32 -2.48
N LEU A 211 -2.28 9.30 -2.96
CA LEU A 211 -3.68 9.07 -3.33
C LEU A 211 -3.84 8.09 -4.48
N VAL A 212 -3.04 8.25 -5.55
CA VAL A 212 -3.06 7.34 -6.71
C VAL A 212 -2.68 5.93 -6.29
N ALA A 213 -1.63 5.76 -5.49
CA ALA A 213 -1.22 4.45 -4.96
C ALA A 213 -2.34 3.78 -4.16
N THR A 214 -2.97 4.51 -3.23
CA THR A 214 -4.11 3.98 -2.47
C THR A 214 -5.33 3.68 -3.35
N GLY A 215 -5.51 4.41 -4.45
CA GLY A 215 -6.54 4.15 -5.44
C GLY A 215 -6.34 2.83 -6.17
N TRP A 216 -5.11 2.52 -6.59
CA TRP A 216 -4.77 1.24 -7.21
C TRP A 216 -4.92 0.07 -6.24
N GLU A 217 -4.47 0.22 -4.99
CA GLU A 217 -4.66 -0.81 -3.96
C GLU A 217 -6.14 -1.14 -3.72
N LEU A 218 -7.00 -0.11 -3.75
CA LEU A 218 -8.45 -0.30 -3.61
C LEU A 218 -9.04 -0.97 -4.86
N ALA A 219 -8.61 -0.58 -6.06
CA ALA A 219 -9.05 -1.20 -7.30
C ALA A 219 -8.74 -2.70 -7.33
N GLU A 220 -7.50 -3.09 -6.99
CA GLU A 220 -7.12 -4.51 -6.89
C GLU A 220 -7.97 -5.28 -5.86
N ARG A 221 -8.31 -4.66 -4.73
CA ARG A 221 -9.18 -5.29 -3.72
C ARG A 221 -10.59 -5.50 -4.26
N MET A 222 -11.16 -4.50 -4.93
CA MET A 222 -12.49 -4.61 -5.53
C MET A 222 -12.54 -5.68 -6.63
N GLU A 223 -11.50 -5.79 -7.46
CA GLU A 223 -11.41 -6.84 -8.48
C GLU A 223 -11.39 -8.24 -7.85
N ARG A 224 -10.58 -8.45 -6.80
CA ARG A 224 -10.55 -9.72 -6.06
C ARG A 224 -11.91 -10.04 -5.42
N GLU A 225 -12.57 -9.05 -4.82
CA GLU A 225 -13.90 -9.22 -4.21
C GLU A 225 -14.96 -9.59 -5.26
N GLN A 226 -14.93 -8.98 -6.44
CA GLN A 226 -15.84 -9.31 -7.54
C GLN A 226 -15.60 -10.73 -8.07
N GLN A 227 -14.35 -11.15 -8.22
CA GLN A 227 -14.00 -12.52 -8.62
C GLN A 227 -14.54 -13.53 -7.60
N LEU A 228 -14.28 -13.31 -6.31
CA LEU A 228 -14.79 -14.18 -5.24
C LEU A 228 -16.32 -14.18 -5.19
N ALA A 229 -16.98 -13.06 -5.44
CA ALA A 229 -18.43 -12.98 -5.51
C ALA A 229 -18.99 -13.78 -6.70
N ALA A 230 -18.38 -13.63 -7.88
CA ALA A 230 -18.76 -14.37 -9.09
C ALA A 230 -18.59 -15.88 -8.91
N ASP A 231 -17.48 -16.31 -8.31
CA ASP A 231 -17.22 -17.72 -8.02
C ASP A 231 -18.23 -18.28 -7.01
N ARG A 232 -18.55 -17.52 -5.97
CA ARG A 232 -19.60 -17.91 -5.00
C ARG A 232 -20.98 -18.04 -5.65
N VAL A 233 -21.33 -17.16 -6.58
CA VAL A 233 -22.59 -17.26 -7.32
C VAL A 233 -22.60 -18.51 -8.19
N ARG A 234 -21.50 -18.78 -8.93
CA ARG A 234 -21.36 -19.99 -9.75
C ARG A 234 -21.45 -21.27 -8.94
N LEU A 235 -20.80 -21.32 -7.77
CA LEU A 235 -20.86 -22.48 -6.88
C LEU A 235 -22.29 -22.70 -6.36
N ARG A 236 -22.94 -21.66 -5.85
CA ARG A 236 -24.34 -21.76 -5.40
C ARG A 236 -25.29 -22.24 -6.49
N GLU A 237 -25.11 -21.76 -7.71
CA GLU A 237 -25.94 -22.18 -8.84
C GLU A 237 -25.70 -23.65 -9.19
N ARG A 238 -24.44 -24.11 -9.16
CA ARG A 238 -24.12 -25.53 -9.35
C ARG A 238 -24.73 -26.41 -8.27
N SER A 239 -24.63 -26.02 -6.99
CA SER A 239 -25.23 -26.79 -5.90
C SER A 239 -26.77 -26.81 -6.00
N ARG A 240 -27.38 -25.70 -6.43
CA ARG A 240 -28.84 -25.61 -6.70
C ARG A 240 -29.25 -26.58 -7.80
N ILE A 241 -28.56 -26.56 -8.95
CA ILE A 241 -28.84 -27.47 -10.07
C ILE A 241 -28.69 -28.94 -9.62
N ALA A 242 -27.64 -29.26 -8.85
CA ALA A 242 -27.45 -30.61 -8.32
C ALA A 242 -28.60 -31.05 -7.40
N GLY A 243 -29.09 -30.14 -6.54
CA GLY A 243 -30.27 -30.37 -5.71
C GLY A 243 -31.54 -30.60 -6.53
N ASP A 244 -31.85 -29.71 -7.47
CA ASP A 244 -33.03 -29.82 -8.35
C ASP A 244 -33.00 -31.13 -9.18
N MET A 245 -31.81 -31.53 -9.66
CA MET A 245 -31.60 -32.81 -10.35
C MET A 245 -31.82 -34.02 -9.44
N HIS A 246 -31.35 -33.97 -8.19
CA HIS A 246 -31.56 -35.05 -7.21
C HIS A 246 -33.03 -35.29 -6.94
N ASP A 247 -33.77 -34.22 -6.66
CA ASP A 247 -35.17 -34.30 -6.27
C ASP A 247 -36.04 -34.79 -7.42
N THR A 248 -35.78 -34.31 -8.65
CA THR A 248 -36.59 -34.69 -9.82
C THR A 248 -36.21 -36.07 -10.37
N LEU A 249 -34.92 -36.27 -10.70
CA LEU A 249 -34.47 -37.53 -11.33
C LEU A 249 -34.45 -38.69 -10.31
N GLY A 250 -34.06 -38.43 -9.06
CA GLY A 250 -34.07 -39.43 -8.00
C GLY A 250 -35.48 -39.94 -7.70
N HIS A 251 -36.46 -39.04 -7.68
CA HIS A 251 -37.86 -39.42 -7.51
C HIS A 251 -38.41 -40.22 -8.69
N GLU A 252 -38.16 -39.78 -9.93
CA GLU A 252 -38.62 -40.49 -11.14
C GLU A 252 -38.02 -41.89 -11.26
N LEU A 253 -36.71 -42.04 -11.00
CA LEU A 253 -36.03 -43.34 -11.03
C LEU A 253 -36.52 -44.27 -9.91
N SER A 254 -36.78 -43.73 -8.72
CA SER A 254 -37.35 -44.50 -7.60
C SER A 254 -38.76 -45.01 -7.92
N LEU A 255 -39.59 -44.17 -8.56
CA LEU A 255 -40.93 -44.56 -8.99
C LEU A 255 -40.87 -45.61 -10.11
N LEU A 256 -39.91 -45.49 -11.03
CA LEU A 256 -39.66 -46.49 -12.08
C LEU A 256 -39.25 -47.84 -11.47
N ALA A 257 -38.34 -47.83 -10.50
CA ALA A 257 -37.92 -49.05 -9.79
C ALA A 257 -39.10 -49.70 -9.03
N LEU A 258 -39.96 -48.90 -8.41
CA LEU A 258 -41.17 -49.37 -7.73
C LEU A 258 -42.17 -50.02 -8.71
N ARG A 259 -42.42 -49.38 -9.87
CA ARG A 259 -43.31 -49.90 -10.92
C ARG A 259 -42.75 -51.18 -11.55
N ALA A 260 -41.45 -51.24 -11.79
CA ALA A 260 -40.78 -52.44 -12.29
C ALA A 260 -40.87 -53.59 -11.27
N GLY A 261 -40.67 -53.32 -9.97
CA GLY A 261 -40.87 -54.31 -8.91
C GLY A 261 -42.32 -54.78 -8.76
N ALA A 262 -43.31 -53.93 -9.02
CA ALA A 262 -44.71 -54.36 -9.04
C ALA A 262 -45.04 -55.31 -10.20
N LEU A 263 -44.42 -55.11 -11.38
CA LEU A 263 -44.54 -56.01 -12.52
C LEU A 263 -43.87 -57.36 -12.26
N GLU A 264 -42.73 -57.36 -11.56
CA GLU A 264 -41.98 -58.57 -11.18
C GLU A 264 -42.83 -59.56 -10.35
N VAL A 265 -43.63 -59.04 -9.40
CA VAL A 265 -44.45 -59.82 -8.46
C VAL A 265 -45.84 -60.15 -9.03
N ALA A 266 -46.18 -59.67 -10.24
CA ALA A 266 -47.47 -59.93 -10.85
C ALA A 266 -47.64 -61.43 -11.20
N PRO A 267 -48.72 -62.10 -10.75
CA PRO A 267 -48.89 -63.54 -10.86
C PRO A 267 -49.11 -64.02 -12.31
N ASP A 268 -49.72 -63.18 -13.16
CA ASP A 268 -50.13 -63.53 -14.52
C ASP A 268 -49.08 -63.16 -15.60
N LEU A 269 -47.88 -62.74 -15.20
CA LEU A 269 -46.84 -62.29 -16.11
C LEU A 269 -46.03 -63.47 -16.67
N ASP A 270 -45.94 -63.54 -18.01
CA ASP A 270 -45.12 -64.52 -18.74
C ASP A 270 -43.64 -64.41 -18.32
N PRO A 271 -42.93 -65.53 -18.08
CA PRO A 271 -41.55 -65.55 -17.56
C PRO A 271 -40.58 -64.60 -18.26
N ARG A 272 -40.65 -64.46 -19.59
CA ARG A 272 -39.79 -63.54 -20.36
C ARG A 272 -40.01 -62.07 -20.02
N HIS A 273 -41.24 -61.69 -19.69
CA HIS A 273 -41.57 -60.31 -19.32
C HIS A 273 -41.22 -60.03 -17.85
N ARG A 274 -41.20 -61.09 -17.01
CA ARG A 274 -40.72 -61.00 -15.61
C ARG A 274 -39.21 -60.74 -15.55
N GLU A 275 -38.41 -61.45 -16.35
CA GLU A 275 -36.97 -61.17 -16.49
C GLU A 275 -36.70 -59.75 -17.01
N ALA A 276 -37.50 -59.27 -17.98
CA ALA A 276 -37.38 -57.89 -18.47
C ALA A 276 -37.70 -56.84 -17.37
N ALA A 277 -38.70 -57.10 -16.51
CA ALA A 277 -39.04 -56.24 -15.39
C ALA A 277 -37.96 -56.22 -14.30
N GLU A 278 -37.34 -57.37 -14.01
CA GLU A 278 -36.18 -57.49 -13.12
C GLU A 278 -34.99 -56.67 -13.65
N GLY A 279 -34.70 -56.80 -14.95
CA GLY A 279 -33.66 -56.01 -15.62
C GLY A 279 -33.93 -54.49 -15.55
N LEU A 280 -35.18 -54.06 -15.75
CA LEU A 280 -35.61 -52.65 -15.62
C LEU A 280 -35.44 -52.12 -14.19
N ARG A 281 -35.80 -52.92 -13.19
CA ARG A 281 -35.63 -52.56 -11.78
C ARG A 281 -34.17 -52.42 -11.41
N ALA A 282 -33.32 -53.38 -11.80
CA ALA A 282 -31.89 -53.34 -11.56
C ALA A 282 -31.24 -52.11 -12.23
N ALA A 283 -31.60 -51.83 -13.49
CA ALA A 283 -31.12 -50.65 -14.20
C ALA A 283 -31.52 -49.34 -13.52
N ALA A 284 -32.76 -49.23 -13.02
CA ALA A 284 -33.23 -48.05 -12.30
C ALA A 284 -32.50 -47.83 -10.96
N VAL A 285 -32.24 -48.90 -10.20
CA VAL A 285 -31.47 -48.85 -8.95
C VAL A 285 -30.03 -48.42 -9.23
N THR A 286 -29.36 -49.03 -10.21
CA THR A 286 -27.99 -48.64 -10.60
C THR A 286 -27.90 -47.21 -11.11
N ALA A 287 -28.89 -46.74 -11.88
CA ALA A 287 -28.95 -45.35 -12.33
C ALA A 287 -29.10 -44.37 -11.15
N THR A 288 -29.88 -44.76 -10.13
CA THR A 288 -30.07 -43.98 -8.92
C THR A 288 -28.77 -43.91 -8.10
N GLU A 289 -28.07 -45.02 -7.91
CA GLU A 289 -26.77 -45.06 -7.23
C GLU A 289 -25.71 -44.22 -7.97
N THR A 290 -25.68 -44.31 -9.31
CA THR A 290 -24.77 -43.51 -10.16
C THR A 290 -25.06 -42.01 -10.02
N LEU A 291 -26.33 -41.61 -9.96
CA LEU A 291 -26.73 -40.22 -9.73
C LEU A 291 -26.27 -39.74 -8.33
N HIS A 292 -26.43 -40.56 -7.29
CA HIS A 292 -25.94 -40.23 -5.94
C HIS A 292 -24.42 -40.09 -5.89
N ASP A 293 -23.67 -40.94 -6.59
CA ASP A 293 -22.21 -40.85 -6.69
C ASP A 293 -21.78 -39.55 -7.40
N ILE A 294 -22.41 -39.20 -8.53
CA ILE A 294 -22.10 -37.96 -9.28
C ILE A 294 -22.40 -36.72 -8.43
N ILE A 295 -23.53 -36.70 -7.72
CA ILE A 295 -23.93 -35.57 -6.87
C ILE A 295 -23.06 -35.51 -5.60
N GLY A 296 -22.67 -36.66 -5.05
CA GLY A 296 -21.73 -36.75 -3.93
C GLY A 296 -20.38 -36.12 -4.26
N VAL A 297 -19.85 -36.37 -5.46
CA VAL A 297 -18.61 -35.74 -5.96
C VAL A 297 -18.77 -34.22 -6.16
N LEU A 298 -19.92 -33.77 -6.66
CA LEU A 298 -20.21 -32.34 -6.84
C LEU A 298 -20.35 -31.60 -5.49
N ARG A 299 -20.85 -32.27 -4.46
CA ARG A 299 -21.10 -31.71 -3.13
C ARG A 299 -19.88 -31.78 -2.20
N ASP A 300 -19.05 -32.81 -2.31
CA ASP A 300 -17.76 -32.90 -1.61
C ASP A 300 -16.74 -31.87 -2.15
N GLY A 301 -16.83 -31.51 -3.43
CA GLY A 301 -16.09 -30.39 -4.02
C GLY A 301 -16.49 -29.01 -3.45
N ASP A 302 -17.73 -28.87 -2.99
CA ASP A 302 -18.26 -27.64 -2.35
C ASP A 302 -17.93 -27.57 -0.83
N ALA A 303 -17.65 -28.70 -0.18
CA ALA A 303 -17.44 -28.81 1.27
C ALA A 303 -16.04 -28.39 1.76
N ALA A 304 -15.08 -28.14 0.85
CA ALA A 304 -13.77 -27.59 1.20
C ALA A 304 -13.83 -26.11 1.70
N GLY A 305 -15.00 -25.47 1.67
CA GLY A 305 -15.18 -24.06 2.02
C GLY A 305 -16.17 -23.75 3.16
N GLY A 306 -16.83 -24.72 3.79
CA GLY A 306 -17.77 -24.39 4.86
C GLY A 306 -18.50 -25.57 5.49
N GLY A 307 -18.04 -25.97 6.68
CA GLY A 307 -18.83 -26.30 7.88
C GLY A 307 -20.08 -27.20 7.82
N GLY A 308 -20.33 -27.95 6.75
CA GLY A 308 -21.38 -28.97 6.69
C GLY A 308 -20.84 -30.32 7.14
N GLN A 309 -21.45 -30.91 8.17
CA GLN A 309 -21.10 -32.23 8.72
C GLN A 309 -20.99 -33.30 7.62
N PRO A 310 -19.84 -33.99 7.49
CA PRO A 310 -19.69 -35.16 6.63
C PRO A 310 -20.47 -36.33 7.23
N ASP A 311 -21.09 -37.15 6.39
CA ASP A 311 -21.74 -38.40 6.79
C ASP A 311 -20.67 -39.37 7.36
N GLU A 312 -20.65 -39.51 8.69
CA GLU A 312 -19.63 -40.17 9.53
C GLU A 312 -19.50 -41.70 9.35
N ARG A 313 -20.10 -42.31 8.32
CA ARG A 313 -20.22 -43.78 8.27
C ARG A 313 -19.11 -44.55 7.53
N LEU A 314 -18.19 -43.90 6.82
CA LEU A 314 -17.16 -44.61 6.03
C LEU A 314 -15.70 -44.21 6.30
N ALA A 315 -15.42 -43.22 7.13
CA ALA A 315 -14.05 -42.87 7.50
C ALA A 315 -13.62 -43.68 8.73
N GLY A 316 -12.77 -44.71 8.54
CA GLY A 316 -12.08 -45.38 9.66
C GLY A 316 -12.15 -46.91 9.75
N VAL A 317 -12.63 -47.61 8.72
CA VAL A 317 -12.57 -49.08 8.69
C VAL A 317 -11.20 -49.50 8.11
N ASP A 318 -10.37 -50.17 8.91
CA ASP A 318 -9.06 -50.66 8.44
C ASP A 318 -9.28 -51.82 7.45
N ILE A 319 -8.37 -51.98 6.49
CA ILE A 319 -8.29 -53.13 5.60
C ILE A 319 -8.16 -54.43 6.42
N ALA A 320 -7.52 -54.37 7.59
CA ALA A 320 -7.51 -55.49 8.54
C ALA A 320 -8.94 -55.90 8.93
N ASP A 321 -9.81 -54.95 9.27
CA ASP A 321 -11.18 -55.26 9.66
C ASP A 321 -11.99 -55.89 8.52
N LEU A 322 -11.72 -55.51 7.27
CA LEU A 322 -12.35 -56.13 6.09
C LEU A 322 -11.92 -57.60 5.94
N VAL A 323 -10.63 -57.88 6.12
CA VAL A 323 -10.08 -59.24 6.04
C VAL A 323 -10.59 -60.09 7.20
N ASP A 324 -10.59 -59.55 8.42
CA ASP A 324 -11.08 -60.26 9.61
C ASP A 324 -12.55 -60.63 9.49
N ARG A 325 -13.39 -59.73 8.94
CA ARG A 325 -14.80 -60.03 8.64
C ARG A 325 -14.96 -61.12 7.57
N ALA A 326 -14.13 -61.11 6.53
CA ALA A 326 -14.17 -62.13 5.50
C ALA A 326 -13.73 -63.50 6.05
N ALA A 327 -12.69 -63.52 6.89
CA ALA A 327 -12.24 -64.73 7.60
C ALA A 327 -13.32 -65.27 8.55
N ALA A 328 -13.96 -64.40 9.33
CA ALA A 328 -15.08 -64.77 10.21
C ALA A 328 -16.29 -65.32 9.45
N SER A 329 -16.43 -64.98 8.16
CA SER A 329 -17.48 -65.49 7.27
C SER A 329 -17.12 -66.82 6.60
N GLY A 330 -15.97 -67.42 6.95
CA GLY A 330 -15.52 -68.72 6.45
C GLY A 330 -14.69 -68.67 5.16
N LEU A 331 -14.29 -67.48 4.68
CA LEU A 331 -13.37 -67.34 3.55
C LEU A 331 -11.92 -67.55 4.04
N PRO A 332 -11.15 -68.51 3.50
CA PRO A 332 -9.74 -68.69 3.89
C PRO A 332 -8.90 -67.55 3.30
N VAL A 333 -8.76 -66.45 4.05
CA VAL A 333 -8.05 -65.23 3.62
C VAL A 333 -6.83 -64.92 4.49
N GLU A 334 -5.72 -64.54 3.87
CA GLU A 334 -4.48 -64.11 4.53
C GLU A 334 -4.12 -62.68 4.11
N LEU A 335 -3.79 -61.81 5.07
CA LEU A 335 -3.29 -60.45 4.83
C LEU A 335 -1.77 -60.37 5.02
N ARG A 336 -1.06 -59.97 3.98
CA ARG A 336 0.38 -59.69 4.00
C ARG A 336 0.62 -58.19 3.83
N ARG A 337 1.39 -57.59 4.74
CA ARG A 337 1.72 -56.15 4.72
C ARG A 337 3.23 -55.99 4.57
N GLU A 338 3.65 -55.18 3.60
CA GLU A 338 5.05 -54.81 3.39
C GLU A 338 5.20 -53.28 3.32
N GLY A 339 6.26 -52.75 3.94
CA GLY A 339 6.52 -51.31 4.00
C GLY A 339 6.02 -50.64 5.28
N GLN A 340 6.22 -49.32 5.39
CA GLN A 340 5.74 -48.53 6.53
C GLN A 340 4.37 -47.91 6.22
N PRO A 341 3.45 -47.81 7.20
CA PRO A 341 2.15 -47.16 7.00
C PRO A 341 2.32 -45.70 6.61
N VAL A 342 1.83 -45.33 5.42
CA VAL A 342 1.78 -43.94 4.95
C VAL A 342 0.32 -43.50 4.87
N PRO A 343 -0.05 -42.32 5.40
CA PRO A 343 -1.41 -41.81 5.27
C PRO A 343 -1.75 -41.55 3.81
N LEU A 344 -2.89 -42.10 3.37
CA LEU A 344 -3.40 -41.96 2.01
C LEU A 344 -4.26 -40.70 1.88
N PRO A 345 -4.30 -40.07 0.69
CA PRO A 345 -5.33 -39.08 0.39
C PRO A 345 -6.74 -39.70 0.53
N PRO A 346 -7.76 -38.97 1.03
CA PRO A 346 -9.09 -39.54 1.31
C PRO A 346 -9.79 -40.20 0.12
N LEU A 347 -9.50 -39.78 -1.10
CA LEU A 347 -10.05 -40.37 -2.34
C LEU A 347 -9.35 -41.70 -2.68
N ALA A 348 -8.03 -41.79 -2.43
CA ALA A 348 -7.26 -43.01 -2.59
C ALA A 348 -7.61 -44.05 -1.52
N GLU A 349 -7.78 -43.63 -0.27
CA GLU A 349 -8.20 -44.49 0.84
C GLU A 349 -9.58 -45.14 0.58
N ARG A 350 -10.57 -44.35 0.16
CA ARG A 350 -11.90 -44.85 -0.22
C ARG A 350 -11.83 -45.83 -1.40
N ALA A 351 -11.04 -45.53 -2.42
CA ALA A 351 -10.85 -46.42 -3.57
C ALA A 351 -10.20 -47.74 -3.14
N LEU A 352 -9.18 -47.70 -2.29
CA LEU A 352 -8.47 -48.87 -1.77
C LEU A 352 -9.39 -49.78 -0.96
N HIS A 353 -10.14 -49.22 -0.01
CA HIS A 353 -11.10 -49.96 0.80
C HIS A 353 -12.16 -50.65 -0.09
N ARG A 354 -12.66 -49.94 -1.11
CA ARG A 354 -13.66 -50.51 -2.02
C ARG A 354 -13.10 -51.63 -2.90
N VAL A 355 -11.85 -51.49 -3.40
CA VAL A 355 -11.16 -52.52 -4.17
C VAL A 355 -11.03 -53.80 -3.35
N VAL A 356 -10.56 -53.72 -2.10
CA VAL A 356 -10.41 -54.91 -1.24
C VAL A 356 -11.78 -55.52 -0.95
N GLN A 357 -12.77 -54.72 -0.55
CA GLN A 357 -14.11 -55.21 -0.22
C GLN A 357 -14.78 -55.95 -1.38
N GLU A 358 -14.79 -55.34 -2.57
CA GLU A 358 -15.41 -55.92 -3.77
C GLU A 358 -14.62 -57.15 -4.24
N SER A 359 -13.29 -57.15 -4.13
CA SER A 359 -12.46 -58.31 -4.47
C SER A 359 -12.71 -59.50 -3.54
N LEU A 360 -12.87 -59.27 -2.23
CA LEU A 360 -13.23 -60.32 -1.27
C LEU A 360 -14.65 -60.85 -1.50
N THR A 361 -15.59 -59.98 -1.86
CA THR A 361 -16.97 -60.39 -2.21
C THR A 361 -16.99 -61.21 -3.50
N ASN A 362 -16.21 -60.81 -4.51
CA ASN A 362 -16.05 -61.56 -5.74
C ASN A 362 -15.39 -62.92 -5.50
N ALA A 363 -14.38 -62.99 -4.63
CA ALA A 363 -13.75 -64.26 -4.26
C ALA A 363 -14.75 -65.19 -3.55
N ALA A 364 -15.52 -64.68 -2.59
CA ALA A 364 -16.56 -65.47 -1.91
C ALA A 364 -17.65 -65.98 -2.88
N LYS A 365 -18.01 -65.19 -3.89
CA LYS A 365 -19.03 -65.55 -4.88
C LYS A 365 -18.53 -66.50 -5.97
N HIS A 366 -17.31 -66.30 -6.44
CA HIS A 366 -16.79 -66.96 -7.66
C HIS A 366 -15.72 -68.02 -7.39
N ALA A 367 -15.14 -68.05 -6.20
CA ALA A 367 -14.13 -69.01 -5.78
C ALA A 367 -14.43 -69.56 -4.36
N PRO A 368 -15.61 -70.14 -4.12
CA PRO A 368 -15.96 -70.64 -2.79
C PRO A 368 -14.96 -71.72 -2.34
N GLY A 369 -14.39 -71.54 -1.14
CA GLY A 369 -13.40 -72.45 -0.55
C GLY A 369 -11.96 -72.31 -1.08
N GLY A 370 -11.72 -71.46 -2.09
CA GLY A 370 -10.37 -71.14 -2.57
C GLY A 370 -9.66 -70.18 -1.61
N ALA A 371 -8.36 -70.39 -1.38
CA ALA A 371 -7.56 -69.48 -0.56
C ALA A 371 -7.46 -68.10 -1.22
N VAL A 372 -7.51 -67.04 -0.41
CA VAL A 372 -7.39 -65.65 -0.85
C VAL A 372 -6.20 -65.01 -0.16
N THR A 373 -5.30 -64.39 -0.92
CA THR A 373 -4.18 -63.62 -0.38
C THR A 373 -4.37 -62.15 -0.71
N VAL A 374 -4.39 -61.30 0.31
CA VAL A 374 -4.38 -59.84 0.18
C VAL A 374 -2.98 -59.35 0.52
N GLU A 375 -2.26 -58.82 -0.46
CA GLU A 375 -0.93 -58.23 -0.28
C GLU A 375 -1.02 -56.70 -0.40
N LEU A 376 -0.66 -56.00 0.67
CA LEU A 376 -0.61 -54.54 0.76
C LEU A 376 0.85 -54.11 0.86
N ARG A 377 1.37 -53.46 -0.20
CA ARG A 377 2.71 -52.88 -0.22
C ARG A 377 2.64 -51.37 -0.18
N GLN A 378 3.25 -50.76 0.83
CA GLN A 378 3.28 -49.31 1.00
C GLN A 378 4.70 -48.78 0.78
N SER A 379 4.84 -47.88 -0.20
CA SER A 379 6.08 -47.16 -0.49
C SER A 379 5.86 -45.66 -0.28
N PRO A 380 6.93 -44.84 -0.18
CA PRO A 380 6.78 -43.39 -0.01
C PRO A 380 5.90 -42.73 -1.09
N ASP A 381 5.98 -43.22 -2.33
CA ASP A 381 5.34 -42.58 -3.50
C ASP A 381 3.99 -43.17 -3.89
N ALA A 382 3.70 -44.42 -3.47
CA ALA A 382 2.48 -45.13 -3.83
C ALA A 382 2.16 -46.29 -2.89
N THR A 383 0.87 -46.62 -2.83
CA THR A 383 0.35 -47.84 -2.19
C THR A 383 -0.11 -48.82 -3.26
N GLU A 384 0.36 -50.07 -3.19
CA GLU A 384 -0.06 -51.17 -4.04
C GLU A 384 -0.86 -52.20 -3.25
N VAL A 385 -1.95 -52.69 -3.83
CA VAL A 385 -2.73 -53.82 -3.32
C VAL A 385 -2.86 -54.88 -4.40
N SER A 386 -2.57 -56.13 -4.05
CA SER A 386 -2.92 -57.30 -4.84
C SER A 386 -3.85 -58.20 -4.04
N VAL A 387 -4.97 -58.61 -4.65
CA VAL A 387 -5.87 -59.62 -4.11
C VAL A 387 -5.88 -60.79 -5.07
N VAL A 388 -5.38 -61.93 -4.62
CA VAL A 388 -5.29 -63.17 -5.41
C VAL A 388 -6.25 -64.19 -4.81
N SER A 389 -7.18 -64.71 -5.61
CA SER A 389 -8.03 -65.84 -5.23
C SER A 389 -7.67 -67.10 -6.01
N GLU A 390 -7.49 -68.22 -5.30
CA GLU A 390 -7.26 -69.52 -5.90
C GLU A 390 -8.56 -70.09 -6.49
N ARG A 391 -8.45 -70.91 -7.55
CA ARG A 391 -9.62 -71.61 -8.07
C ARG A 391 -10.12 -72.69 -7.10
N PRO A 392 -11.44 -72.96 -7.05
CA PRO A 392 -11.98 -74.10 -6.30
C PRO A 392 -11.42 -75.42 -6.81
N ALA A 393 -11.21 -76.39 -5.91
CA ALA A 393 -10.93 -77.77 -6.28
C ALA A 393 -12.23 -78.45 -6.76
N GLY A 394 -12.51 -78.41 -8.08
CA GLY A 394 -13.68 -79.04 -8.69
C GLY A 394 -14.00 -78.50 -10.09
N ASP A 395 -14.97 -79.14 -10.78
CA ASP A 395 -15.44 -78.68 -12.09
C ASP A 395 -16.03 -77.27 -12.00
N PRO A 396 -15.79 -76.41 -13.02
CA PRO A 396 -16.25 -75.03 -12.99
C PRO A 396 -17.79 -74.96 -12.95
N PRO A 397 -18.39 -74.12 -12.09
CA PRO A 397 -19.82 -73.87 -12.17
C PRO A 397 -20.16 -73.30 -13.56
N PRO A 398 -21.35 -73.62 -14.12
CA PRO A 398 -21.75 -73.11 -15.42
C PRO A 398 -21.69 -71.58 -15.42
N ARG A 399 -21.21 -71.01 -16.53
CA ARG A 399 -21.07 -69.57 -16.74
C ARG A 399 -22.44 -68.89 -16.68
N GLY A 400 -22.89 -68.54 -15.48
CA GLY A 400 -23.95 -67.56 -15.30
C GLY A 400 -23.46 -66.22 -15.82
N THR A 401 -24.32 -65.53 -16.56
CA THR A 401 -24.12 -64.18 -17.13
C THR A 401 -24.04 -63.12 -16.02
N SER A 402 -23.08 -63.25 -15.09
CA SER A 402 -22.81 -62.20 -14.11
C SER A 402 -22.02 -61.09 -14.79
N GLY A 403 -22.71 -60.01 -15.16
CA GLY A 403 -22.13 -58.86 -15.85
C GLY A 403 -20.89 -58.31 -15.13
N GLY A 404 -19.82 -58.06 -15.90
CA GLY A 404 -18.54 -57.52 -15.43
C GLY A 404 -18.58 -56.06 -14.94
N ASN A 405 -19.71 -55.60 -14.42
CA ASN A 405 -19.96 -54.21 -14.02
C ASN A 405 -19.18 -53.82 -12.76
N GLY A 406 -18.96 -54.76 -11.83
CA GLY A 406 -18.19 -54.52 -10.59
C GLY A 406 -16.74 -54.13 -10.87
N LEU A 407 -16.06 -54.86 -11.76
CA LEU A 407 -14.66 -54.57 -12.13
C LEU A 407 -14.52 -53.29 -12.97
N ILE A 408 -15.52 -52.97 -13.81
CA ILE A 408 -15.56 -51.70 -14.55
C ILE A 408 -15.68 -50.52 -13.59
N GLY A 409 -16.58 -50.60 -12.60
CA GLY A 409 -16.75 -49.56 -11.58
C GLY A 409 -15.53 -49.39 -10.68
N LEU A 410 -14.82 -50.47 -10.35
CA LEU A 410 -13.55 -50.40 -9.62
C LEU A 410 -12.45 -49.72 -10.45
N ARG A 411 -12.33 -50.07 -11.74
CA ARG A 411 -11.33 -49.50 -12.64
C ARG A 411 -11.49 -47.99 -12.80
N GLU A 412 -12.72 -47.51 -12.93
CA GLU A 412 -13.00 -46.09 -13.01
C GLU A 412 -12.69 -45.35 -11.69
N ARG A 413 -13.06 -45.93 -10.55
CA ARG A 413 -12.72 -45.36 -9.23
C ARG A 413 -11.21 -45.26 -8.99
N VAL A 414 -10.46 -46.30 -9.34
CA VAL A 414 -8.99 -46.29 -9.26
C VAL A 414 -8.40 -45.22 -10.18
N ARG A 415 -8.94 -45.06 -11.39
CA ARG A 415 -8.52 -44.02 -12.35
C ARG A 415 -8.78 -42.60 -11.81
N LEU A 416 -9.93 -42.35 -11.18
CA LEU A 416 -10.28 -41.06 -10.57
C LEU A 416 -9.37 -40.69 -9.39
N SER A 417 -8.83 -41.70 -8.68
CA SER A 417 -7.80 -41.51 -7.65
C SER A 417 -6.37 -41.37 -8.21
N GLY A 418 -6.20 -41.33 -9.54
CA GLY A 418 -4.89 -41.27 -10.20
C GLY A 418 -4.13 -42.60 -10.22
N GLY A 419 -4.78 -43.71 -9.86
CA GLY A 419 -4.19 -45.02 -9.82
C GLY A 419 -4.37 -45.85 -11.09
N VAL A 420 -3.75 -47.03 -11.08
CA VAL A 420 -3.84 -48.02 -12.16
C VAL A 420 -4.32 -49.35 -11.60
N MET A 421 -5.31 -49.95 -12.26
CA MET A 421 -5.87 -51.27 -11.92
C MET A 421 -5.61 -52.27 -13.06
N ARG A 422 -5.22 -53.49 -12.69
CA ARG A 422 -5.11 -54.66 -13.57
C ARG A 422 -5.84 -55.83 -12.91
N ASP A 423 -6.53 -56.61 -13.71
CA ASP A 423 -7.24 -57.80 -13.25
C ASP A 423 -7.13 -58.90 -14.31
N GLY A 424 -7.03 -60.15 -13.89
CA GLY A 424 -6.92 -61.27 -14.81
C GLY A 424 -6.54 -62.60 -14.16
N PRO A 425 -6.60 -63.71 -14.94
CA PRO A 425 -6.14 -65.01 -14.47
C PRO A 425 -4.61 -65.01 -14.27
N VAL A 426 -4.15 -65.64 -13.20
CA VAL A 426 -2.73 -65.77 -12.85
C VAL A 426 -2.36 -67.24 -12.65
N ALA A 427 -1.16 -67.65 -13.06
CA ALA A 427 -0.64 -68.98 -12.77
C ALA A 427 -0.06 -69.02 -11.35
N LEU A 428 -0.42 -70.04 -10.57
CA LEU A 428 0.04 -70.22 -9.19
C LEU A 428 0.78 -71.56 -9.08
N PRO A 429 2.07 -71.63 -9.47
CA PRO A 429 2.83 -72.89 -9.54
C PRO A 429 3.07 -73.53 -8.16
N ASP A 430 3.07 -72.73 -7.09
CA ASP A 430 3.27 -73.19 -5.71
C ASP A 430 1.95 -73.50 -4.99
N SER A 431 0.80 -73.30 -5.66
CA SER A 431 -0.54 -73.55 -5.10
C SER A 431 -1.08 -74.90 -5.59
N PRO A 432 -1.78 -75.67 -4.74
CA PRO A 432 -2.46 -76.90 -5.16
C PRO A 432 -3.51 -76.67 -6.27
N ALA A 433 -4.01 -75.44 -6.46
CA ALA A 433 -4.98 -75.09 -7.50
C ALA A 433 -4.35 -74.81 -8.89
N GLY A 434 -3.04 -74.57 -8.97
CA GLY A 434 -2.29 -74.29 -10.21
C GLY A 434 -2.62 -72.95 -10.93
N SER A 435 -3.75 -72.32 -10.62
CA SER A 435 -4.18 -71.03 -11.20
C SER A 435 -5.16 -70.29 -10.30
N GLY A 436 -5.21 -68.97 -10.43
CA GLY A 436 -6.09 -68.09 -9.67
C GLY A 436 -6.54 -66.88 -10.49
N TYR A 437 -7.16 -65.91 -9.81
CA TYR A 437 -7.54 -64.62 -10.37
C TYR A 437 -6.96 -63.50 -9.50
N GLU A 438 -6.21 -62.59 -10.11
CA GLU A 438 -5.56 -61.47 -9.42
C GLU A 438 -6.28 -60.16 -9.76
N VAL A 439 -6.51 -59.34 -8.73
CA VAL A 439 -6.84 -57.91 -8.86
C VAL A 439 -5.72 -57.10 -8.24
N ARG A 440 -4.99 -56.35 -9.07
CA ARG A 440 -3.83 -55.53 -8.66
C ARG A 440 -4.10 -54.05 -8.91
N VAL A 441 -3.87 -53.22 -7.89
CA VAL A 441 -4.06 -51.77 -7.93
C VAL A 441 -2.83 -51.05 -7.41
N ARG A 442 -2.43 -49.95 -8.05
CA ARG A 442 -1.40 -49.01 -7.59
C ARG A 442 -2.01 -47.61 -7.48
N LEU A 443 -1.93 -46.98 -6.30
CA LEU A 443 -2.45 -45.64 -6.01
C LEU A 443 -1.30 -44.69 -5.61
N PRO A 444 -1.12 -43.55 -6.30
CA PRO A 444 -0.09 -42.57 -5.94
C PRO A 444 -0.48 -41.76 -4.69
N HIS A 445 0.52 -41.24 -3.97
CA HIS A 445 0.30 -40.40 -2.79
C HIS A 445 0.22 -38.88 -3.11
N GLU A 446 0.61 -38.45 -4.31
CA GLU A 446 0.46 -37.07 -4.79
C GLU A 446 -0.58 -36.98 -5.90
N HIS A 447 -1.54 -36.05 -5.76
CA HIS A 447 -2.54 -35.77 -6.79
C HIS A 447 -1.92 -35.01 -7.96
N ALA A 448 -1.90 -35.60 -9.15
CA ALA A 448 -1.72 -34.86 -10.39
C ALA A 448 -2.99 -34.02 -10.65
N HIS A 449 -2.91 -32.70 -10.45
CA HIS A 449 -3.97 -31.76 -10.79
C HIS A 449 -4.24 -31.79 -12.32
N VAL A 450 -5.34 -32.42 -12.73
CA VAL A 450 -5.86 -32.28 -14.10
C VAL A 450 -6.62 -30.97 -14.18
N ALA A 451 -6.05 -29.99 -14.89
CA ALA A 451 -6.66 -28.70 -15.16
C ALA A 451 -7.79 -28.83 -16.19
N SER A 452 -9.01 -28.46 -15.83
CA SER A 452 -10.14 -28.31 -16.75
C SER A 452 -10.32 -26.84 -17.13
N GLY A 453 -10.34 -26.57 -18.44
CA GLY A 453 -10.37 -25.25 -19.04
C GLY A 453 -11.65 -24.45 -18.77
N THR A 454 -11.46 -23.13 -18.71
CA THR A 454 -12.48 -22.10 -18.51
C THR A 454 -13.12 -21.69 -19.84
N VAL A 455 -14.46 -21.68 -19.88
CA VAL A 455 -15.26 -20.95 -20.88
C VAL A 455 -15.75 -19.66 -20.23
N PRO A 456 -15.54 -18.46 -20.82
CA PRO A 456 -16.06 -17.22 -20.26
C PRO A 456 -17.48 -16.96 -20.75
N THR A 457 -18.43 -16.85 -19.82
CA THR A 457 -19.75 -16.26 -20.09
C THR A 457 -19.80 -14.88 -19.45
N GLU A 458 -19.80 -13.87 -20.30
CA GLU A 458 -19.93 -12.45 -19.97
C GLU A 458 -21.39 -12.18 -19.58
N VAL A 459 -21.63 -11.82 -18.31
CA VAL A 459 -22.94 -11.34 -17.84
C VAL A 459 -22.86 -9.82 -17.79
N VAL A 460 -23.56 -9.17 -18.72
CA VAL A 460 -23.77 -7.72 -18.73
C VAL A 460 -24.78 -7.37 -17.63
N THR A 461 -24.32 -6.67 -16.60
CA THR A 461 -25.19 -6.06 -15.57
C THR A 461 -25.72 -4.71 -16.07
N PRO A 462 -27.03 -4.41 -15.98
CA PRO A 462 -27.54 -3.09 -16.31
C PRO A 462 -27.14 -2.05 -15.26
N ALA A 463 -26.88 -0.83 -15.72
CA ALA A 463 -26.48 0.31 -14.90
C ALA A 463 -27.55 0.64 -13.84
N SER A 464 -27.26 0.33 -12.57
CA SER A 464 -28.05 0.76 -11.43
C SER A 464 -27.73 2.21 -11.06
N ALA A 465 -28.74 2.92 -10.57
CA ALA A 465 -28.65 4.30 -10.11
C ALA A 465 -27.46 4.52 -9.15
N PRO A 466 -26.85 5.72 -9.14
CA PRO A 466 -25.67 6.01 -8.33
C PRO A 466 -25.94 5.68 -6.86
N SER A 467 -25.13 4.76 -6.31
CA SER A 467 -25.22 4.34 -4.90
C SER A 467 -25.01 5.53 -3.96
N GLU A 468 -25.60 5.49 -2.76
CA GLU A 468 -25.40 6.55 -1.74
C GLU A 468 -23.90 6.78 -1.42
N SER A 469 -23.08 5.73 -1.60
CA SER A 469 -21.62 5.80 -1.50
C SER A 469 -20.97 6.63 -2.61
N SER A 470 -21.47 6.57 -3.85
CA SER A 470 -20.97 7.38 -4.97
C SER A 470 -21.26 8.88 -4.77
N LEU A 471 -22.46 9.21 -4.28
CA LEU A 471 -22.85 10.59 -3.95
C LEU A 471 -22.05 11.15 -2.74
N ARG A 472 -21.81 10.33 -1.71
CA ARG A 472 -20.93 10.70 -0.58
C ARG A 472 -19.48 10.89 -1.04
N ARG A 473 -18.99 10.07 -1.97
CA ARG A 473 -17.65 10.20 -2.55
C ARG A 473 -17.50 11.48 -3.37
N GLU A 474 -18.44 11.79 -4.26
CA GLU A 474 -18.41 13.04 -5.02
C GLU A 474 -18.45 14.28 -4.12
N SER A 475 -19.28 14.27 -3.06
CA SER A 475 -19.35 15.40 -2.13
C SER A 475 -18.08 15.54 -1.27
N ALA A 476 -17.40 14.44 -0.94
CA ALA A 476 -16.11 14.43 -0.26
C ALA A 476 -14.99 14.95 -1.18
N GLU A 477 -14.92 14.48 -2.42
CA GLU A 477 -13.94 14.93 -3.42
C GLU A 477 -14.10 16.43 -3.73
N ARG A 478 -15.33 16.94 -3.82
CA ARG A 478 -15.58 18.38 -3.99
C ARG A 478 -15.10 19.21 -2.80
N LYS A 479 -15.34 18.75 -1.56
CA LYS A 479 -14.86 19.42 -0.34
C LYS A 479 -13.33 19.41 -0.24
N GLU A 480 -12.69 18.31 -0.63
CA GLU A 480 -11.24 18.17 -0.59
C GLU A 480 -10.55 19.02 -1.67
N ARG A 481 -11.08 19.02 -2.90
CA ARG A 481 -10.63 19.94 -3.97
C ARG A 481 -10.77 21.40 -3.57
N ARG A 482 -11.84 21.77 -2.85
CA ARG A 482 -12.06 23.15 -2.36
C ARG A 482 -11.06 23.52 -1.26
N ARG A 483 -10.79 22.61 -0.32
CA ARG A 483 -9.76 22.83 0.73
C ARG A 483 -8.37 22.91 0.14
N LEU A 484 -8.03 22.04 -0.80
CA LEU A 484 -6.78 22.11 -1.56
C LEU A 484 -6.70 23.47 -2.26
N ARG A 485 -7.68 23.85 -3.09
CA ARG A 485 -7.71 25.16 -3.77
C ARG A 485 -7.55 26.34 -2.82
N GLN A 486 -8.15 26.31 -1.63
CA GLN A 486 -7.99 27.37 -0.62
C GLN A 486 -6.56 27.45 -0.08
N VAL A 487 -5.88 26.31 0.11
CA VAL A 487 -4.47 26.27 0.52
C VAL A 487 -3.53 26.83 -0.56
N PHE A 488 -3.87 26.71 -1.85
CA PHE A 488 -3.05 27.25 -2.95
C PHE A 488 -3.39 28.71 -3.30
N LEU A 489 -4.67 29.04 -3.48
CA LEU A 489 -5.09 30.31 -4.05
C LEU A 489 -5.09 31.45 -3.04
N VAL A 490 -5.37 31.19 -1.76
CA VAL A 490 -5.47 32.27 -0.76
C VAL A 490 -4.08 32.85 -0.44
N PRO A 491 -3.03 32.05 -0.14
CA PRO A 491 -1.69 32.60 0.09
C PRO A 491 -1.12 33.25 -1.16
N LEU A 492 -1.36 32.67 -2.35
CA LEU A 492 -0.92 33.24 -3.62
C LEU A 492 -1.59 34.58 -3.91
N ALA A 493 -2.90 34.69 -3.69
CA ALA A 493 -3.63 35.94 -3.86
C ALA A 493 -3.20 36.99 -2.83
N LEU A 494 -3.01 36.61 -1.57
CA LEU A 494 -2.56 37.52 -0.52
C LEU A 494 -1.16 38.07 -0.78
N THR A 495 -0.23 37.20 -1.19
CA THR A 495 1.15 37.58 -1.53
C THR A 495 1.20 38.42 -2.81
N SER A 496 0.40 38.10 -3.82
CA SER A 496 0.27 38.92 -5.04
C SER A 496 -0.32 40.29 -4.74
N ALA A 497 -1.36 40.37 -3.89
CA ALA A 497 -1.96 41.63 -3.47
C ALA A 497 -0.97 42.49 -2.68
N LEU A 498 -0.20 41.89 -1.76
CA LEU A 498 0.87 42.57 -1.04
C LEU A 498 1.96 43.07 -1.99
N ALA A 499 2.31 42.28 -3.00
CA ALA A 499 3.28 42.68 -4.01
C ALA A 499 2.81 43.87 -4.84
N VAL A 500 1.58 43.83 -5.35
CA VAL A 500 0.99 44.97 -6.05
C VAL A 500 0.95 46.20 -5.13
N ALA A 501 0.54 46.05 -3.88
CA ALA A 501 0.49 47.17 -2.93
C ALA A 501 1.88 47.77 -2.67
N MET A 502 2.92 46.94 -2.54
CA MET A 502 4.30 47.39 -2.35
C MET A 502 4.88 48.01 -3.61
N THR A 503 4.63 47.46 -4.80
CA THR A 503 5.04 48.08 -6.07
C THR A 503 4.39 49.45 -6.26
N VAL A 504 3.09 49.57 -5.95
CA VAL A 504 2.38 50.85 -5.96
C VAL A 504 2.97 51.81 -4.92
N PHE A 505 3.28 51.32 -3.71
CA PHE A 505 3.91 52.13 -2.67
C PHE A 505 5.28 52.66 -3.12
N ALA A 506 6.16 51.81 -3.66
CA ALA A 506 7.47 52.22 -4.17
C ALA A 506 7.36 53.21 -5.34
N PHE A 507 6.39 53.00 -6.24
CA PHE A 507 6.13 53.95 -7.32
C PHE A 507 5.67 55.32 -6.79
N VAL A 508 4.72 55.33 -5.84
CA VAL A 508 4.25 56.57 -5.20
C VAL A 508 5.38 57.25 -4.42
N GLN A 509 6.19 56.49 -3.70
CA GLN A 509 7.34 56.99 -2.96
C GLN A 509 8.36 57.61 -3.92
N SER A 510 8.74 56.91 -5.00
CA SER A 510 9.66 57.43 -6.01
C SER A 510 9.17 58.77 -6.56
N ASN A 511 7.92 58.83 -7.05
CA ASN A 511 7.37 60.04 -7.64
C ASN A 511 7.16 61.18 -6.63
N ARG A 512 6.81 60.89 -5.37
CA ARG A 512 6.60 61.91 -4.33
C ARG A 512 7.87 62.34 -3.60
N SER A 513 9.02 61.77 -3.98
CA SER A 513 10.34 62.15 -3.47
C SER A 513 11.19 62.90 -4.50
N VAL A 514 10.65 63.14 -5.71
CA VAL A 514 11.30 63.98 -6.74
C VAL A 514 11.20 65.44 -6.34
N LEU A 515 12.35 66.10 -6.19
CA LEU A 515 12.47 67.53 -5.98
C LEU A 515 12.79 68.19 -7.33
N PRO A 516 11.87 68.96 -7.94
CA PRO A 516 12.11 69.61 -9.23
C PRO A 516 13.32 70.55 -9.16
N ALA A 517 14.17 70.54 -10.20
CA ALA A 517 15.36 71.39 -10.26
C ALA A 517 15.06 72.88 -10.04
N ALA A 518 13.93 73.36 -10.56
CA ALA A 518 13.49 74.76 -10.37
C ALA A 518 13.23 75.12 -8.90
N ASP A 519 12.70 74.20 -8.10
CA ASP A 519 12.44 74.43 -6.67
C ASP A 519 13.71 74.23 -5.85
N TYR A 520 14.54 73.25 -6.21
CA TYR A 520 15.88 73.11 -5.66
C TYR A 520 16.65 74.43 -5.81
N ASP A 521 16.75 75.00 -7.02
CA ASP A 521 17.52 76.22 -7.31
C ASP A 521 17.04 77.48 -6.57
N ARG A 522 15.77 77.55 -6.17
CA ARG A 522 15.22 78.64 -5.34
C ARG A 522 15.77 78.64 -3.90
N MET A 523 16.18 77.48 -3.40
CA MET A 523 16.70 77.34 -2.03
C MET A 523 18.13 77.83 -1.93
N ARG A 524 18.42 78.62 -0.88
CA ARG A 524 19.75 79.16 -0.59
C ARG A 524 20.22 78.77 0.81
N VAL A 525 21.50 78.45 0.93
CA VAL A 525 22.15 78.19 2.22
C VAL A 525 21.98 79.42 3.13
N GLY A 526 21.55 79.19 4.36
CA GLY A 526 21.20 80.22 5.35
C GLY A 526 19.71 80.51 5.50
N GLN A 527 18.84 79.99 4.62
CA GLN A 527 17.39 80.11 4.76
C GLN A 527 16.84 79.37 5.98
N ASP A 528 15.74 79.90 6.54
CA ASP A 528 15.00 79.25 7.62
C ASP A 528 14.42 77.92 7.15
N GLU A 529 14.53 76.90 8.00
CA GLU A 529 14.06 75.55 7.71
C GLU A 529 12.56 75.51 7.38
N ARG A 530 11.75 76.42 7.94
CA ARG A 530 10.30 76.50 7.66
C ARG A 530 9.99 76.95 6.24
N ASP A 531 10.75 77.90 5.71
CA ASP A 531 10.56 78.43 4.36
C ASP A 531 10.97 77.39 3.31
N VAL A 532 12.03 76.62 3.61
CA VAL A 532 12.49 75.53 2.75
C VAL A 532 11.48 74.37 2.76
N PHE A 533 10.88 74.03 3.91
CA PHE A 533 9.90 72.94 3.99
C PHE A 533 8.67 73.13 3.11
N GLY A 534 8.27 74.36 2.79
CA GLY A 534 7.17 74.63 1.87
C GLY A 534 7.45 74.24 0.42
N LEU A 535 8.73 74.11 0.04
CA LEU A 535 9.18 73.73 -1.31
C LEU A 535 9.59 72.26 -1.40
N LEU A 536 9.64 71.54 -0.27
CA LEU A 536 10.09 70.15 -0.25
C LEU A 536 8.94 69.19 -0.57
N PRO A 537 9.24 68.11 -1.31
CA PRO A 537 8.30 67.02 -1.52
C PRO A 537 7.85 66.39 -0.20
N THR A 538 6.65 65.80 -0.21
CA THR A 538 6.03 65.20 0.98
C THR A 538 6.80 64.00 1.53
N MET A 539 7.58 63.31 0.69
CA MET A 539 8.36 62.13 1.03
C MET A 539 9.85 62.39 0.73
N GLN A 540 10.72 61.73 1.49
CA GLN A 540 12.15 61.68 1.19
C GLN A 540 12.45 60.41 0.38
N THR A 541 13.55 60.40 -0.36
CA THR A 541 14.00 59.15 -0.98
C THR A 541 14.71 58.30 0.07
N ASP A 542 14.53 56.99 -0.05
CA ASP A 542 15.21 56.02 0.80
C ASP A 542 16.60 55.65 0.24
N GLU A 543 16.97 56.16 -0.93
CA GLU A 543 18.30 55.95 -1.52
C GLU A 543 19.39 56.65 -0.71
N GLN A 544 20.35 55.85 -0.24
CA GLN A 544 21.48 56.36 0.52
C GLN A 544 22.63 56.78 -0.40
N PRO A 545 23.39 57.83 -0.02
CA PRO A 545 24.61 58.18 -0.73
C PRO A 545 25.65 57.07 -0.62
N GLY A 546 26.44 56.87 -1.69
CA GLY A 546 27.44 55.80 -1.72
C GLY A 546 28.52 55.94 -0.63
N PRO A 547 29.23 54.85 -0.30
CA PRO A 547 30.20 54.80 0.81
C PRO A 547 31.38 55.78 0.68
N HIS A 548 31.61 56.34 -0.52
CA HIS A 548 32.66 57.32 -0.80
C HIS A 548 32.20 58.78 -0.68
N VAL A 549 30.93 59.03 -0.38
CA VAL A 549 30.39 60.38 -0.21
C VAL A 549 30.73 60.91 1.19
N ALA A 550 31.35 62.08 1.27
CA ALA A 550 31.70 62.70 2.55
C ALA A 550 30.45 62.92 3.42
N PRO A 551 30.50 62.67 4.74
CA PRO A 551 29.37 62.87 5.63
C PRO A 551 28.93 64.33 5.69
N GLY A 552 27.67 64.56 6.07
CA GLY A 552 27.14 65.91 6.23
C GLY A 552 27.87 66.73 7.31
N PRO A 553 27.69 68.06 7.32
CA PRO A 553 28.28 68.94 8.34
C PRO A 553 27.95 68.46 9.77
N PRO A 554 28.90 68.50 10.72
CA PRO A 554 28.68 68.03 12.08
C PRO A 554 27.53 68.80 12.77
N GLY A 555 26.63 68.06 13.43
CA GLY A 555 25.45 68.64 14.09
C GLY A 555 24.29 68.99 13.16
N SER A 556 24.37 68.64 11.87
CA SER A 556 23.28 68.82 10.90
C SER A 556 22.51 67.52 10.60
N ARG A 557 21.23 67.64 10.27
CA ARG A 557 20.37 66.53 9.81
C ARG A 557 20.18 66.64 8.31
N CYS A 558 20.70 65.68 7.57
CA CYS A 558 20.59 65.64 6.11
C CYS A 558 19.35 64.85 5.66
N ARG A 559 18.66 65.37 4.65
CA ARG A 559 17.54 64.75 3.95
C ARG A 559 17.89 64.57 2.48
N TYR A 560 17.36 63.52 1.86
CA TYR A 560 17.67 63.15 0.48
C TYR A 560 16.41 63.17 -0.40
N TYR A 561 16.55 63.66 -1.63
CA TYR A 561 15.46 63.77 -2.61
C TYR A 561 15.94 63.40 -4.01
N ARG A 562 15.08 62.80 -4.82
CA ARG A 562 15.42 62.41 -6.20
C ARG A 562 15.47 63.64 -7.10
N MET A 563 16.31 63.59 -8.14
CA MET A 563 16.35 64.63 -9.18
C MET A 563 15.32 64.37 -10.29
N ASP A 564 15.05 63.10 -10.56
CA ASP A 564 14.15 62.63 -11.61
C ASP A 564 13.31 61.43 -11.14
N ASP A 565 12.30 61.09 -11.94
CA ASP A 565 11.42 59.95 -11.77
C ASP A 565 11.93 58.69 -12.51
N GLY A 566 13.21 58.68 -12.91
CA GLY A 566 13.84 57.54 -13.54
C GLY A 566 13.92 56.32 -12.61
N PRO A 567 14.09 55.09 -13.13
CA PRO A 567 14.09 53.87 -12.33
C PRO A 567 15.26 53.79 -11.34
N ASP A 568 16.46 54.27 -11.71
CA ASP A 568 17.67 54.31 -10.87
C ASP A 568 18.34 55.69 -10.97
N PRO A 569 18.17 56.59 -9.98
CA PRO A 569 18.82 57.89 -10.00
C PRO A 569 20.30 57.69 -9.67
N VAL A 570 21.16 58.08 -10.60
CA VAL A 570 22.61 58.09 -10.40
C VAL A 570 23.02 59.13 -9.35
N ARG A 571 22.16 60.13 -9.11
CA ARG A 571 22.41 61.19 -8.14
C ARG A 571 21.11 61.62 -7.44
N VAL A 572 21.23 61.97 -6.16
CA VAL A 572 20.17 62.54 -5.34
C VAL A 572 20.60 63.90 -4.78
N TYR A 573 19.63 64.78 -4.54
CA TYR A 573 19.85 66.03 -3.83
C TYR A 573 19.96 65.75 -2.33
N ARG A 574 21.01 66.28 -1.71
CA ARG A 574 21.24 66.27 -0.26
C ARG A 574 21.02 67.68 0.28
N LEU A 575 20.16 67.79 1.29
CA LEU A 575 19.85 69.03 1.99
C LEU A 575 20.08 68.84 3.49
N CYS A 576 21.03 69.56 4.08
CA CYS A 576 21.40 69.42 5.49
C CYS A 576 20.98 70.65 6.30
N PHE A 577 20.24 70.40 7.38
CA PHE A 577 19.69 71.43 8.26
C PHE A 577 20.40 71.43 9.62
N GLY A 578 20.80 72.60 10.11
CA GLY A 578 21.48 72.78 11.39
C GLY A 578 21.06 74.10 12.04
N GLY A 579 20.70 74.07 13.32
CA GLY A 579 20.23 75.27 14.02
C GLY A 579 18.95 75.90 13.43
N GLY A 580 18.08 75.09 12.82
CA GLY A 580 16.84 75.56 12.19
C GLY A 580 17.03 76.25 10.83
N ARG A 581 18.20 76.11 10.19
CA ARG A 581 18.50 76.69 8.88
C ARG A 581 19.14 75.68 7.94
N LEU A 582 19.03 75.93 6.63
CA LEU A 582 19.72 75.13 5.61
C LEU A 582 21.22 75.47 5.61
N VAL A 583 22.07 74.51 5.99
CA VAL A 583 23.52 74.70 6.16
C VAL A 583 24.32 74.16 4.96
N ALA A 584 23.82 73.12 4.30
CA ALA A 584 24.43 72.58 3.07
C ALA A 584 23.37 72.09 2.09
N LYS A 585 23.69 72.23 0.80
CA LYS A 585 22.85 71.82 -0.33
C LYS A 585 23.77 71.36 -1.47
N ASP A 586 23.71 70.09 -1.82
CA ASP A 586 24.57 69.50 -2.86
C ASP A 586 23.94 68.27 -3.53
N ALA A 587 24.51 67.86 -4.66
CA ALA A 587 24.08 66.68 -5.41
C ALA A 587 25.09 65.55 -5.19
N VAL A 588 24.65 64.47 -4.57
CA VAL A 588 25.50 63.32 -4.21
C VAL A 588 25.15 62.10 -5.07
N ARG A 589 26.15 61.28 -5.39
CA ARG A 589 25.91 60.00 -6.08
C ARG A 589 25.33 58.99 -5.10
N THR A 590 24.28 58.29 -5.55
CA THR A 590 23.71 57.14 -4.85
C THR A 590 24.72 55.99 -4.88
N GLY A 591 24.71 55.16 -3.84
CA GLY A 591 25.47 53.91 -3.85
C GLY A 591 24.68 52.86 -4.62
N SER A 592 25.03 52.62 -5.88
CA SER A 592 24.62 51.42 -6.61
C SER A 592 25.57 50.27 -6.31
#